data_AF-A0A522E8L8-F1
#
_entry.id   AF-A0A522E8L8-F1
#
_cell.length_a   1.000
_cell.length_b   1.000
_cell.length_c   1.000
_cell.angle_alpha   90.00
_cell.angle_beta   90.00
_cell.angle_gamma   90.00
#
_symmetry.space_group_name_H-M   'P 1'
#
loop_
_entity.id
_entity.type
_entity.pdbx_description
1 polymer ?
#
loop_
_entity_poly.entity_id
_entity_poly.type
_entity_poly.pdbx_seq_one_letter_code
_entity_poly.pdbx_strand_id
1 'polypeptide(L)'
;EMPGLPEIPIFVDGADEKTKKILEALAHSISDDEVELSDDDERMKLHVAAVVVSNFTNYLYTLAEEYCRKENIDFKLLLPLIEEVAQRIKNISPSQTQTGPAIRNDLETIEKHLALLDKYPELKKVYEFLSLSIAKSK
;
A
#
# COMPACT_ATOMS: atom_id res chain seq x y z
N GLU A 1 11.88 -25.99 6.98
CA GLU A 1 12.07 -25.67 5.56
C GLU A 1 12.14 -24.16 5.45
N MET A 2 13.07 -23.61 4.65
CA MET A 2 12.99 -22.19 4.32
C MET A 2 11.70 -22.05 3.49
N PRO A 3 10.76 -21.16 3.87
CA PRO A 3 9.65 -20.86 2.98
C PRO A 3 10.28 -20.44 1.65
N GLY A 4 9.71 -20.92 0.53
CA GLY A 4 10.15 -20.49 -0.79
C GLY A 4 10.25 -18.96 -0.87
N LEU A 5 11.07 -18.45 -1.77
CA LEU A 5 11.12 -17.01 -2.01
C LEU A 5 9.69 -16.52 -2.25
N PRO A 6 9.25 -15.42 -1.62
CA PRO A 6 7.95 -14.84 -1.92
C PRO A 6 7.89 -14.49 -3.42
N GLU A 7 6.69 -14.38 -3.98
CA GLU A 7 6.51 -13.85 -5.32
C GLU A 7 7.17 -12.46 -5.39
N ILE A 8 8.29 -12.38 -6.12
CA ILE A 8 9.05 -11.16 -6.32
C ILE A 8 9.04 -10.90 -7.83
N PRO A 9 8.36 -9.84 -8.28
CA PRO A 9 8.50 -9.36 -9.65
C PRO A 9 9.94 -8.94 -9.89
N ILE A 10 10.59 -9.51 -10.90
CA ILE A 10 11.96 -9.19 -11.29
C ILE A 10 11.94 -8.44 -12.61
N PHE A 11 12.40 -7.20 -12.55
CA PHE A 11 12.55 -6.34 -13.71
C PHE A 11 13.98 -6.37 -14.21
N VAL A 12 14.18 -6.66 -15.49
CA VAL A 12 15.49 -6.76 -16.13
C VAL A 12 15.66 -5.71 -17.23
N ASP A 13 16.86 -5.14 -17.30
CA ASP A 13 17.27 -4.26 -18.39
C ASP A 13 18.73 -4.52 -18.77
N GLY A 14 19.09 -4.27 -20.02
CA GLY A 14 20.41 -4.54 -20.57
C GLY A 14 20.74 -3.67 -21.77
N ALA A 15 22.03 -3.34 -21.92
CA ALA A 15 22.51 -2.46 -22.98
C ALA A 15 22.37 -3.05 -24.40
N ASP A 16 22.21 -4.37 -24.52
CA ASP A 16 22.02 -5.08 -25.78
C ASP A 16 21.22 -6.38 -25.60
N GLU A 17 20.77 -6.96 -26.72
CA GLU A 17 19.96 -8.19 -26.76
C GLU A 17 20.64 -9.41 -26.15
N LYS A 18 21.97 -9.49 -26.21
CA LYS A 18 22.72 -10.60 -25.62
C LYS A 18 22.67 -10.51 -24.09
N THR A 19 22.82 -9.31 -23.56
CA THR A 19 22.80 -9.01 -22.14
C THR A 19 21.41 -9.24 -21.57
N LYS A 20 20.36 -8.75 -22.23
CA LYS A 20 18.96 -8.96 -21.84
C LYS A 20 18.63 -10.44 -21.69
N LYS A 21 18.97 -11.27 -22.68
CA LYS A 21 18.73 -12.73 -22.61
C LYS A 21 19.44 -13.43 -21.45
N ILE A 22 20.64 -13.00 -21.10
CA ILE A 22 21.37 -13.56 -19.95
C ILE A 22 20.67 -13.18 -18.65
N LEU A 23 20.26 -11.91 -18.52
CA LEU A 23 19.58 -11.40 -17.33
C LEU A 23 18.19 -12.00 -17.15
N GLU A 24 17.41 -12.15 -18.22
CA GLU A 24 16.13 -12.86 -18.22
C GLU A 24 16.30 -14.30 -17.75
N ALA A 25 17.27 -15.04 -18.29
CA ALA A 25 17.53 -16.42 -17.88
C ALA A 25 17.92 -16.53 -16.40
N LEU A 26 18.68 -15.55 -15.88
CA LEU A 26 19.00 -15.47 -14.46
C LEU A 26 17.75 -15.15 -13.62
N ALA A 27 16.94 -14.18 -14.04
CA ALA A 27 15.73 -13.79 -13.35
C ALA A 27 14.72 -14.96 -13.27
N HIS A 28 14.53 -15.70 -14.37
CA HIS A 28 13.68 -16.90 -14.39
C HIS A 28 14.19 -18.04 -13.51
N SER A 29 15.50 -18.08 -13.20
CA SER A 29 16.03 -19.06 -12.24
C SER A 29 15.70 -18.71 -10.78
N ILE A 30 15.20 -17.49 -10.52
CA ILE A 30 14.87 -16.95 -9.19
C ILE A 30 13.36 -16.82 -9.01
N SER A 31 12.63 -16.41 -10.05
CA SER A 31 11.18 -16.21 -10.05
C SER A 31 10.59 -16.86 -11.31
N ASP A 32 9.71 -17.84 -11.13
CA ASP A 32 9.22 -18.66 -12.24
C ASP A 32 8.31 -17.86 -13.21
N ASP A 33 7.46 -16.95 -12.69
CA ASP A 33 6.33 -16.40 -13.46
C ASP A 33 6.33 -14.86 -13.64
N GLU A 34 7.16 -14.09 -12.93
CA GLU A 34 7.06 -12.62 -12.86
C GLU A 34 8.37 -11.93 -13.29
N VAL A 35 8.85 -12.23 -14.51
CA VAL A 35 10.02 -11.55 -15.10
C VAL A 35 9.57 -10.67 -16.26
N GLU A 36 9.83 -9.37 -16.15
CA GLU A 36 9.51 -8.39 -17.21
C GLU A 36 10.77 -7.62 -17.64
N LEU A 37 10.90 -7.40 -18.96
CA LEU A 37 11.81 -6.39 -19.48
C LEU A 37 11.20 -5.02 -19.22
N SER A 38 11.97 -4.11 -18.62
CA SER A 38 11.51 -2.75 -18.36
C SER A 38 12.64 -1.75 -18.55
N ASP A 39 12.37 -0.64 -19.21
CA ASP A 39 13.35 0.45 -19.28
C ASP A 39 13.38 1.31 -17.99
N ASP A 40 14.32 2.26 -17.92
CA ASP A 40 14.45 3.14 -16.76
C ASP A 40 13.18 3.98 -16.49
N ASP A 41 12.45 4.39 -17.52
CA ASP A 41 11.23 5.18 -17.38
C ASP A 41 10.08 4.34 -16.80
N GLU A 42 9.93 3.10 -17.26
CA GLU A 42 8.96 2.12 -16.74
C GLU A 42 9.29 1.75 -15.29
N ARG A 43 10.57 1.48 -14.99
CA ARG A 43 11.03 1.21 -13.62
C ARG A 43 10.75 2.36 -12.68
N MET A 44 10.94 3.60 -13.13
CA MET A 44 10.67 4.78 -12.30
C MET A 44 9.16 4.89 -11.99
N LYS A 45 8.29 4.68 -12.98
CA LYS A 45 6.83 4.72 -12.78
C LYS A 45 6.36 3.62 -11.83
N LEU A 46 6.86 2.39 -12.00
CA LEU A 46 6.57 1.27 -11.11
C LEU A 46 7.08 1.54 -9.69
N HIS A 47 8.26 2.12 -9.55
CA HIS A 47 8.82 2.46 -8.24
C HIS A 47 7.94 3.45 -7.47
N VAL A 48 7.41 4.48 -8.14
CA VAL A 48 6.45 5.41 -7.52
C VAL A 48 5.21 4.66 -7.02
N ALA A 49 4.64 3.76 -7.83
CA ALA A 49 3.52 2.94 -7.41
C ALA A 49 3.86 2.05 -6.21
N ALA A 50 5.04 1.40 -6.22
CA ALA A 50 5.53 0.56 -5.13
C ALA A 50 5.68 1.33 -3.81
N VAL A 51 6.22 2.56 -3.88
CA VAL A 51 6.34 3.46 -2.71
C VAL A 51 4.96 3.76 -2.12
N VAL A 52 3.95 4.02 -2.96
CA VAL A 52 2.59 4.30 -2.50
C VAL A 52 1.96 3.07 -1.84
N VAL A 53 2.00 1.90 -2.48
CA VAL A 53 1.29 0.71 -1.97
C VAL A 53 2.00 0.04 -0.80
N SER A 54 3.32 0.21 -0.66
CA SER A 54 4.11 -0.41 0.40
C SER A 54 4.60 0.60 1.44
N ASN A 55 5.46 1.55 1.06
CA ASN A 55 6.13 2.40 2.04
C ASN A 55 5.16 3.38 2.71
N PHE A 56 4.29 4.05 1.93
CA PHE A 56 3.30 4.97 2.48
C PHE A 56 2.24 4.22 3.28
N THR A 57 1.73 3.10 2.77
CA THR A 57 0.82 2.21 3.50
C THR A 57 1.41 1.78 4.85
N ASN A 58 2.67 1.38 4.90
CA ASN A 58 3.33 1.01 6.16
C ASN A 58 3.44 2.19 7.14
N TYR A 59 3.72 3.39 6.64
CA TYR A 59 3.72 4.59 7.49
C TYR A 59 2.32 4.90 8.06
N LEU A 60 1.24 4.62 7.32
CA LEU A 60 -0.12 4.71 7.87
C LEU A 60 -0.32 3.75 9.05
N TYR A 61 0.24 2.53 8.98
CA TYR A 61 0.23 1.60 10.11
C TYR A 61 1.04 2.11 11.29
N THR A 62 2.20 2.73 11.07
CA THR A 62 3.00 3.36 12.13
C THR A 62 2.22 4.45 12.87
N LEU A 63 1.53 5.34 12.13
CA LEU A 63 0.70 6.38 12.73
C LEU A 63 -0.47 5.80 13.54
N ALA A 64 -1.12 4.76 13.01
CA ALA A 64 -2.23 4.09 13.69
C ALA A 64 -1.76 3.32 14.95
N GLU A 65 -0.62 2.65 14.90
CA GLU A 65 0.00 1.96 16.05
C GLU A 65 0.36 2.96 17.16
N GLU A 66 0.94 4.11 16.80
CA GLU A 66 1.25 5.16 17.77
C GLU A 66 -0.01 5.72 18.44
N TYR A 67 -1.07 5.96 17.67
CA TYR A 67 -2.36 6.38 18.19
C TYR A 67 -2.93 5.33 19.15
N CYS A 68 -2.99 4.06 18.74
CA CYS A 68 -3.44 2.97 19.59
C CYS A 68 -2.66 2.89 20.90
N ARG A 69 -1.33 2.97 20.83
CA ARG A 69 -0.45 2.95 22.02
C ARG A 69 -0.76 4.10 22.99
N LYS A 70 -0.96 5.32 22.49
CA LYS A 70 -1.25 6.49 23.32
C LYS A 70 -2.66 6.47 23.91
N GLU A 71 -3.62 5.86 23.23
CA GLU A 71 -5.00 5.66 23.69
C GLU A 71 -5.20 4.34 24.48
N ASN A 72 -4.14 3.59 24.78
CA ASN A 72 -4.16 2.29 25.47
C ASN A 72 -5.03 1.22 24.77
N ILE A 73 -4.99 1.20 23.44
CA ILE A 73 -5.65 0.22 22.57
C ILE A 73 -4.57 -0.75 22.04
N ASP A 74 -4.84 -2.06 22.07
CA ASP A 74 -3.95 -3.04 21.46
C ASP A 74 -4.07 -2.98 19.92
N PHE A 75 -2.99 -2.56 19.25
CA PHE A 75 -2.92 -2.47 17.79
C PHE A 75 -3.19 -3.82 17.11
N LYS A 76 -2.92 -4.96 17.77
CA LYS A 76 -3.17 -6.29 17.21
C LYS A 76 -4.63 -6.54 16.87
N LEU A 77 -5.55 -5.82 17.51
CA LEU A 77 -6.98 -5.87 17.20
C LEU A 77 -7.30 -5.39 15.78
N LEU A 78 -6.39 -4.64 15.15
CA LEU A 78 -6.55 -4.11 13.80
C LEU A 78 -5.91 -4.97 12.71
N LEU A 79 -5.06 -5.96 13.06
CA LEU A 79 -4.40 -6.83 12.07
C LEU A 79 -5.39 -7.57 11.15
N PRO A 80 -6.52 -8.12 11.64
CA PRO A 80 -7.48 -8.77 10.76
C PRO A 80 -8.08 -7.82 9.70
N LEU A 81 -8.23 -6.53 10.03
CA LEU A 81 -8.73 -5.52 9.08
C LEU A 81 -7.69 -5.20 8.01
N ILE A 82 -6.41 -5.11 8.39
CA ILE A 82 -5.30 -4.89 7.45
C ILE A 82 -5.23 -6.06 6.46
N GLU A 83 -5.27 -7.29 6.96
CA GLU A 83 -5.25 -8.50 6.13
C GLU A 83 -6.47 -8.56 5.19
N GLU A 84 -7.66 -8.27 5.70
CA GLU A 84 -8.88 -8.29 4.88
C GLU A 84 -8.78 -7.33 3.69
N VAL A 85 -8.36 -6.09 3.93
CA VAL A 85 -8.22 -5.07 2.87
C VAL A 85 -7.18 -5.52 1.83
N ALA A 86 -6.03 -6.03 2.27
CA ALA A 86 -4.96 -6.50 1.38
C ALA A 86 -5.37 -7.75 0.58
N GLN A 87 -6.16 -8.66 1.14
CA GLN A 87 -6.64 -9.83 0.41
C GLN A 87 -7.74 -9.48 -0.59
N ARG A 88 -8.61 -8.50 -0.27
CA ARG A 88 -9.75 -8.16 -1.12
C ARG A 88 -9.33 -7.59 -2.47
N ILE A 89 -8.21 -6.84 -2.53
CA ILE A 89 -7.72 -6.23 -3.77
C ILE A 89 -7.25 -7.24 -4.82
N LYS A 90 -7.01 -8.51 -4.44
CA LYS A 90 -6.68 -9.59 -5.38
C LYS A 90 -7.84 -9.92 -6.33
N ASN A 91 -9.07 -9.66 -5.91
CA ASN A 91 -10.27 -10.07 -6.64
C ASN A 91 -11.18 -8.91 -7.03
N ILE A 92 -11.05 -7.75 -6.36
CA ILE A 92 -11.94 -6.61 -6.54
C ILE A 92 -11.08 -5.34 -6.60
N SER A 93 -11.35 -4.47 -7.59
CA SER A 93 -10.64 -3.19 -7.73
C SER A 93 -10.70 -2.37 -6.43
N PRO A 94 -9.60 -1.70 -6.00
CA PRO A 94 -9.60 -0.83 -4.82
C PRO A 94 -10.74 0.21 -4.79
N SER A 95 -11.12 0.76 -5.95
CA SER A 95 -12.22 1.74 -6.03
C SER A 95 -13.59 1.17 -5.68
N GLN A 96 -13.80 -0.13 -5.91
CA GLN A 96 -15.05 -0.83 -5.61
C GLN A 96 -15.10 -1.34 -4.17
N THR A 97 -13.96 -1.46 -3.51
CA THR A 97 -13.85 -1.92 -2.12
C THR A 97 -13.79 -0.78 -1.11
N GLN A 98 -13.71 0.47 -1.57
CA GLN A 98 -13.66 1.65 -0.72
C GLN A 98 -14.91 1.75 0.16
N THR A 99 -14.71 1.82 1.47
CA THR A 99 -15.77 1.99 2.47
C THR A 99 -15.40 3.09 3.48
N GLY A 100 -16.17 3.23 4.55
CA GLY A 100 -15.91 4.19 5.62
C GLY A 100 -16.77 5.47 5.54
N PRO A 101 -16.60 6.40 6.49
CA PRO A 101 -17.43 7.60 6.59
C PRO A 101 -17.20 8.58 5.43
N ALA A 102 -15.97 8.68 4.90
CA ALA A 102 -15.61 9.61 3.83
C ALA A 102 -16.40 9.37 2.52
N ILE A 103 -16.43 8.13 2.02
CA ILE A 103 -17.16 7.81 0.77
C ILE A 103 -18.69 7.94 0.93
N ARG A 104 -19.19 7.88 2.17
CA ARG A 104 -20.60 8.08 2.51
C ARG A 104 -20.96 9.53 2.85
N ASN A 105 -19.99 10.45 2.86
CA ASN A 105 -20.14 11.82 3.32
C ASN A 105 -20.71 11.94 4.76
N ASP A 106 -20.30 11.03 5.64
CA ASP A 106 -20.67 11.06 7.06
C ASP A 106 -19.80 12.08 7.81
N LEU A 107 -20.16 13.36 7.65
CA LEU A 107 -19.42 14.49 8.20
C LEU A 107 -19.44 14.50 9.73
N GLU A 108 -20.54 14.08 10.36
CA GLU A 108 -20.65 14.05 11.82
C GLU A 108 -19.61 13.09 12.43
N THR A 109 -19.45 11.90 11.86
CA THR A 109 -18.43 10.95 12.29
C THR A 109 -17.02 11.48 12.03
N ILE A 110 -16.78 12.11 10.87
CA ILE A 110 -15.47 12.69 10.51
C ILE A 110 -15.07 13.79 11.50
N GLU A 111 -15.99 14.70 11.85
CA GLU A 111 -15.73 15.78 12.81
C GLU A 111 -15.37 15.24 14.19
N LYS A 112 -16.08 14.20 14.66
CA LYS A 112 -15.74 13.52 15.92
C LYS A 112 -14.36 12.89 15.88
N HIS A 113 -13.98 12.24 14.79
CA HIS A 113 -12.63 11.70 14.62
C HIS A 113 -11.57 12.81 14.63
N LEU A 114 -11.80 13.92 13.93
CA LEU A 114 -10.86 15.05 13.89
C LEU A 114 -10.62 15.66 15.27
N ALA A 115 -11.66 15.75 16.11
CA ALA A 115 -11.53 16.21 17.49
C ALA A 115 -10.69 15.23 18.35
N LEU A 116 -10.87 13.92 18.18
CA LEU A 116 -10.02 12.92 18.84
C LEU A 116 -8.55 13.04 18.40
N LEU A 117 -8.33 13.40 17.14
CA LEU A 117 -7.00 13.53 16.55
C LEU A 117 -6.30 14.87 16.87
N ASP A 118 -6.89 15.78 17.66
CA ASP A 118 -6.27 17.06 18.02
C ASP A 118 -4.90 16.91 18.72
N LYS A 119 -4.71 15.82 19.46
CA LYS A 119 -3.44 15.48 20.13
C LYS A 119 -2.43 14.79 19.21
N TYR A 120 -2.80 14.55 17.95
CA TYR A 120 -2.08 13.73 16.97
C TYR A 120 -1.94 14.49 15.64
N PRO A 121 -1.20 15.60 15.60
CA PRO A 121 -1.23 16.54 14.47
C PRO A 121 -0.80 15.92 13.13
N GLU A 122 0.12 14.95 13.12
CA GLU A 122 0.53 14.27 11.89
C GLU A 122 -0.58 13.35 11.35
N LEU A 123 -1.12 12.48 12.21
CA LEU A 123 -2.24 11.60 11.84
C LEU A 123 -3.48 12.42 11.45
N LYS A 124 -3.75 13.54 12.12
CA LYS A 124 -4.85 14.45 11.77
C LYS A 124 -4.72 14.98 10.35
N LYS A 125 -3.55 15.49 9.96
CA LYS A 125 -3.30 15.99 8.59
C LYS A 125 -3.51 14.92 7.53
N VAL A 126 -2.99 13.71 7.79
CA VAL A 126 -3.16 12.56 6.89
C VAL A 126 -4.63 12.17 6.79
N TYR A 127 -5.33 12.11 7.92
CA TYR A 127 -6.75 11.78 7.98
C TYR A 127 -7.62 12.78 7.21
N GLU A 128 -7.38 14.08 7.38
CA GLU A 128 -8.07 15.15 6.63
C GLU A 128 -7.86 15.02 5.13
N PHE A 129 -6.60 14.88 4.70
CA PHE A 129 -6.25 14.77 3.29
C PHE A 129 -6.89 13.54 2.64
N LEU A 130 -6.79 12.37 3.27
CA LEU A 130 -7.35 11.12 2.74
C LEU A 130 -8.88 11.17 2.73
N SER A 131 -9.52 11.68 3.79
CA SER A 131 -10.98 11.78 3.86
C SER A 131 -11.53 12.69 2.78
N LEU A 132 -10.89 13.85 2.55
CA LEU A 132 -11.25 14.77 1.47
C LEU A 132 -11.05 14.14 0.09
N SER A 133 -9.96 13.41 -0.10
CA SER A 133 -9.63 12.78 -1.39
C SER A 133 -10.61 11.63 -1.72
N ILE A 134 -10.96 10.80 -0.73
CA ILE A 134 -11.93 9.71 -0.85
C ILE A 134 -13.34 10.25 -1.12
N ALA A 135 -13.76 11.33 -0.43
CA ALA A 135 -15.06 11.93 -0.69
C ALA A 135 -15.21 12.47 -2.13
N LYS A 136 -14.09 12.93 -2.72
CA LYS A 136 -14.02 13.41 -4.11
C LYS A 136 -13.89 12.32 -5.17
N SER A 137 -13.53 11.09 -4.79
CA SER A 137 -13.37 9.98 -5.73
C SER A 137 -14.69 9.27 -6.06
N LYS A 138 -15.83 9.84 -5.65
CA LYS A 138 -17.17 9.38 -5.97
C LYS A 138 -17.57 9.75 -7.40
#